data_AF-A0A3C0C4T2-F1
#
_entry.id   AF-A0A3C0C4T2-F1
#
_cell.length_a   1.000
_cell.length_b   1.000
_cell.length_c   1.000
_cell.angle_alpha   90.00
_cell.angle_beta   90.00
_cell.angle_gamma   90.00
#
_symmetry.space_group_name_H-M   'P 1'
#
loop_
_entity.id
_entity.type
_entity.pdbx_description
1 polymer ?
#
loop_
_entity_poly.entity_id
_entity_poly.type
_entity_poly.pdbx_seq_one_letter_code
_entity_poly.pdbx_strand_id
1 'polypeptide(L)'
;MNIMKTDTGEALSGILSGREERAKARDHHLSEGVFACQITLNIPGYPKRIKNDCRAIEKFALLFSLRWGSDPFRTDMISNEAGLCWIGFFRGWGSDTQRAKKVAVDLEECSPEGRILDIDIIVCGKSISRSDLGLPARSCILCGRTAKECAREMSHAYSDLRAAVKKLIKNI
;
A
#
# COMPACT_ATOMS: atom_id res chain seq x y z
N MET A 1 -0.74 21.53 25.36
CA MET A 1 -1.75 20.47 25.63
C MET A 1 -1.17 19.15 25.15
N ASN A 2 -0.66 18.36 26.09
CA ASN A 2 -0.06 17.04 25.84
C ASN A 2 -1.15 16.05 25.41
N ILE A 3 -1.08 15.54 24.19
CA ILE A 3 -1.89 14.41 23.75
C ILE A 3 -1.26 13.14 24.34
N MET A 4 -2.13 12.24 24.81
CA MET A 4 -1.90 11.16 25.75
C MET A 4 -0.94 10.08 25.23
N LYS A 5 0.09 9.74 26.02
CA LYS A 5 1.01 8.62 25.73
C LYS A 5 0.33 7.24 25.68
N THR A 6 -0.79 7.07 26.39
CA THR A 6 -1.59 5.83 26.44
C THR A 6 -2.33 5.56 25.13
N ASP A 7 -2.89 6.60 24.50
CA ASP A 7 -3.66 6.53 23.25
C ASP A 7 -2.77 6.18 22.04
N THR A 8 -1.52 6.63 22.05
CA THR A 8 -0.52 6.25 21.02
C THR A 8 -0.06 4.79 21.10
N GLY A 9 -0.04 4.20 22.30
CA GLY A 9 0.39 2.82 22.51
C GLY A 9 -0.63 1.81 22.01
N GLU A 10 -1.90 2.03 22.35
CA GLU A 10 -3.01 1.18 21.89
C GLU A 10 -3.21 1.29 20.38
N ALA A 11 -3.16 2.50 19.81
CA ALA A 11 -3.25 2.69 18.37
C ALA A 11 -2.12 1.98 17.60
N LEU A 12 -0.88 2.02 18.11
CA LEU A 12 0.24 1.30 17.50
C LEU A 12 0.04 -0.21 17.54
N SER A 13 -0.36 -0.75 18.70
CA SER A 13 -0.66 -2.17 18.87
C SER A 13 -1.76 -2.63 17.90
N GLY A 14 -2.85 -1.85 17.79
CA GLY A 14 -3.93 -2.11 16.84
C GLY A 14 -3.45 -2.16 15.39
N ILE A 15 -2.63 -1.17 14.97
CA ILE A 15 -2.06 -1.16 13.61
C ILE A 15 -1.18 -2.40 13.36
N LEU A 16 -0.36 -2.81 14.33
CA LEU A 16 0.52 -3.97 14.17
C LEU A 16 -0.29 -5.27 14.07
N SER A 17 -1.26 -5.48 14.97
CA SER A 17 -2.19 -6.63 14.90
C SER A 17 -2.93 -6.65 13.57
N GLY A 18 -3.43 -5.50 13.13
CA GLY A 18 -4.15 -5.39 11.87
C GLY A 18 -3.30 -5.74 10.63
N ARG A 19 -1.98 -5.49 10.68
CA ARG A 19 -1.05 -5.91 9.62
C ARG A 19 -0.83 -7.43 9.65
N GLU A 20 -0.72 -8.03 10.82
CA GLU A 20 -0.59 -9.48 10.97
C GLU A 20 -1.84 -10.22 10.51
N GLU A 21 -3.03 -9.72 10.84
CA GLU A 21 -4.31 -10.27 10.35
C GLU A 21 -4.36 -10.30 8.82
N ARG A 22 -3.96 -9.20 8.17
CA ARG A 22 -3.88 -9.13 6.70
C ARG A 22 -2.88 -10.12 6.13
N ALA A 23 -1.69 -10.22 6.74
CA ALA A 23 -0.67 -11.16 6.30
C ALA A 23 -1.18 -12.61 6.40
N LYS A 24 -1.80 -12.98 7.53
CA LYS A 24 -2.40 -14.31 7.73
C LYS A 24 -3.50 -14.61 6.70
N ALA A 25 -4.43 -13.67 6.50
CA ALA A 25 -5.50 -13.82 5.52
C ALA A 25 -4.97 -13.95 4.09
N ARG A 26 -3.99 -13.12 3.71
CA ARG A 26 -3.32 -13.17 2.41
C ARG A 26 -2.61 -14.50 2.21
N ASP A 27 -1.77 -14.90 3.17
CA ASP A 27 -0.86 -16.04 3.03
C ASP A 27 -1.62 -17.38 3.00
N HIS A 28 -2.82 -17.44 3.58
CA HIS A 28 -3.70 -18.61 3.49
C HIS A 28 -4.07 -19.00 2.04
N HIS A 29 -4.07 -18.03 1.13
CA HIS A 29 -4.42 -18.23 -0.28
C HIS A 29 -3.21 -18.24 -1.22
N LEU A 30 -2.00 -18.07 -0.69
CA LEU A 30 -0.78 -18.20 -1.47
C LEU A 30 -0.39 -19.67 -1.62
N SER A 31 0.00 -20.03 -2.82
CA SER A 31 0.51 -21.36 -3.17
C SER A 31 1.45 -21.23 -4.37
N GLU A 32 2.05 -22.35 -4.79
CA GLU A 32 2.86 -22.36 -6.00
C GLU A 32 2.03 -21.88 -7.21
N GLY A 33 2.62 -20.98 -8.02
CA GLY A 33 1.96 -20.38 -9.17
C GLY A 33 0.89 -19.33 -8.83
N VAL A 34 0.76 -18.92 -7.57
CA VAL A 34 -0.15 -17.85 -7.14
C VAL A 34 0.64 -16.71 -6.50
N PHE A 35 0.36 -15.50 -6.95
CA PHE A 35 0.82 -14.27 -6.29
C PHE A 35 -0.35 -13.40 -5.85
N ALA A 36 -0.14 -12.60 -4.81
CA ALA A 36 -1.10 -11.62 -4.36
C ALA A 36 -0.63 -10.21 -4.74
N CYS A 37 -1.53 -9.39 -5.28
CA CYS A 37 -1.39 -7.95 -5.36
C CYS A 37 -2.14 -7.34 -4.17
N GLN A 38 -1.40 -6.76 -3.23
CA GLN A 38 -1.95 -6.09 -2.06
C GLN A 38 -1.86 -4.59 -2.25
N ILE A 39 -3.00 -3.90 -2.20
CA ILE A 39 -3.07 -2.44 -2.34
C ILE A 39 -3.54 -1.85 -1.01
N THR A 40 -2.74 -0.96 -0.45
CA THR A 40 -3.12 -0.13 0.69
C THR A 40 -2.81 1.34 0.41
N LEU A 41 -3.30 2.24 1.25
CA LEU A 41 -2.91 3.65 1.21
C LEU A 41 -1.88 3.92 2.31
N ASN A 42 -0.74 4.52 1.94
CA ASN A 42 0.29 4.95 2.88
C ASN A 42 -0.14 6.24 3.62
N ILE A 43 -1.17 6.12 4.46
CA ILE A 43 -1.74 7.22 5.26
C ILE A 43 -0.86 7.46 6.49
N PRO A 44 -0.25 8.65 6.64
CA PRO A 44 0.56 9.01 7.80
C PRO A 44 -0.29 9.17 9.07
N GLY A 45 0.27 8.75 10.21
CA GLY A 45 -0.39 8.86 11.52
C GLY A 45 -1.61 7.95 11.69
N TYR A 46 -2.47 8.31 12.64
CA TYR A 46 -3.74 7.65 12.97
C TYR A 46 -4.89 8.69 12.98
N PRO A 47 -6.14 8.33 12.62
CA PRO A 47 -6.59 7.04 12.10
C PRO A 47 -6.11 6.76 10.68
N LYS A 48 -5.96 5.46 10.36
CA LYS A 48 -5.59 4.93 9.04
C LYS A 48 -6.73 4.91 8.02
N ARG A 49 -7.88 5.46 8.39
CA ARG A 49 -9.03 5.70 7.51
C ARG A 49 -9.15 7.19 7.22
N ILE A 50 -9.45 7.53 5.98
CA ILE A 50 -9.74 8.91 5.52
C ILE A 50 -10.84 8.88 4.48
N LYS A 51 -11.51 10.03 4.28
CA LYS A 51 -12.53 10.14 3.23
C LYS A 51 -11.94 9.77 1.86
N ASN A 52 -12.71 9.03 1.07
CA ASN A 52 -12.38 8.51 -0.26
C ASN A 52 -11.31 7.40 -0.30
N ASP A 53 -10.90 6.84 0.84
CA ASP A 53 -9.94 5.72 0.85
C ASP A 53 -10.48 4.48 0.11
N CYS A 54 -11.73 4.09 0.32
CA CYS A 54 -12.37 2.99 -0.42
C CYS A 54 -12.34 3.22 -1.93
N ARG A 55 -12.80 4.40 -2.39
CA ARG A 55 -12.83 4.74 -3.82
C ARG A 55 -11.45 4.73 -4.46
N ALA A 56 -10.42 5.17 -3.71
CA ALA A 56 -9.04 5.11 -4.19
C ALA A 56 -8.58 3.66 -4.35
N ILE A 57 -8.80 2.81 -3.35
CA ILE A 57 -8.45 1.39 -3.41
C ILE A 57 -9.17 0.69 -4.56
N GLU A 58 -10.48 0.89 -4.73
CA GLU A 58 -11.28 0.31 -5.81
C GLU A 58 -10.78 0.74 -7.19
N LYS A 59 -10.53 2.05 -7.38
CA LYS A 59 -9.97 2.60 -8.62
C LYS A 59 -8.65 1.92 -8.98
N PHE A 60 -7.72 1.82 -8.03
CA PHE A 60 -6.40 1.27 -8.31
C PHE A 60 -6.35 -0.24 -8.40
N ALA A 61 -7.26 -0.96 -7.72
CA ALA A 61 -7.49 -2.39 -7.96
C ALA A 61 -7.94 -2.65 -9.41
N LEU A 62 -8.90 -1.88 -9.92
CA LEU A 62 -9.34 -1.97 -11.30
C LEU A 62 -8.22 -1.64 -12.30
N LEU A 63 -7.47 -0.56 -12.05
CA LEU A 63 -6.34 -0.17 -12.89
C LEU A 63 -5.23 -1.22 -12.89
N PHE A 64 -4.98 -1.88 -11.75
CA PHE A 64 -4.03 -2.99 -11.68
C PHE A 64 -4.48 -4.16 -12.56
N SER A 65 -5.71 -4.65 -12.41
CA SER A 65 -6.23 -5.74 -13.24
C SER A 65 -6.17 -5.42 -14.73
N LEU A 66 -6.53 -4.18 -15.11
CA LEU A 66 -6.47 -3.72 -16.50
C LEU A 66 -5.03 -3.71 -17.06
N ARG A 67 -4.07 -3.15 -16.31
CA ARG A 67 -2.66 -3.08 -16.71
C ARG A 67 -1.97 -4.45 -16.68
N TRP A 68 -2.39 -5.31 -15.76
CA TRP A 68 -1.91 -6.68 -15.64
C TRP A 68 -2.39 -7.54 -16.82
N GLY A 69 -3.64 -7.32 -17.25
CA GLY A 69 -4.28 -7.98 -18.40
C GLY A 69 -5.19 -9.15 -18.01
N SER A 70 -5.51 -9.32 -16.73
CA SER A 70 -6.48 -10.32 -16.28
C SER A 70 -7.12 -9.88 -14.97
N ASP A 71 -8.32 -10.41 -14.70
CA ASP A 71 -8.93 -10.28 -13.38
C ASP A 71 -8.30 -11.25 -12.36
N PRO A 72 -8.28 -10.89 -11.08
CA PRO A 72 -7.92 -11.83 -10.03
C PRO A 72 -8.97 -12.93 -9.94
N PHE A 73 -8.54 -14.16 -9.67
CA PHE A 73 -9.47 -15.27 -9.46
C PHE A 73 -10.15 -15.21 -8.07
N ARG A 74 -9.61 -14.39 -7.17
CA ARG A 74 -10.14 -14.13 -5.84
C ARG A 74 -9.73 -12.75 -5.36
N THR A 75 -10.60 -12.08 -4.62
CA THR A 75 -10.29 -10.81 -3.97
C THR A 75 -10.73 -10.81 -2.52
N ASP A 76 -9.96 -10.15 -1.65
CA ASP A 76 -10.36 -9.79 -0.29
C ASP A 76 -10.33 -8.29 -0.10
N MET A 77 -11.29 -7.77 0.67
CA MET A 77 -11.28 -6.40 1.19
C MET A 77 -11.27 -6.47 2.71
N ILE A 78 -10.19 -5.99 3.33
CA ILE A 78 -9.99 -6.01 4.79
C ILE A 78 -9.93 -4.57 5.30
N SER A 79 -10.81 -4.23 6.23
CA SER A 79 -10.78 -2.96 6.96
C SER A 79 -10.57 -3.23 8.44
N ASN A 80 -9.44 -2.78 8.98
CA ASN A 80 -9.08 -2.89 10.39
C ASN A 80 -8.24 -1.68 10.84
N GLU A 81 -7.63 -1.73 12.02
CA GLU A 81 -6.84 -0.62 12.58
C GLU A 81 -5.63 -0.20 11.71
N ALA A 82 -5.14 -1.10 10.86
CA ALA A 82 -4.11 -0.78 9.87
C ALA A 82 -4.66 -0.03 8.63
N GLY A 83 -5.96 0.28 8.59
CA GLY A 83 -6.66 0.96 7.49
C GLY A 83 -7.46 0.01 6.58
N LEU A 84 -7.65 0.43 5.33
CA LEU A 84 -8.26 -0.39 4.28
C LEU A 84 -7.18 -1.08 3.43
N CYS A 85 -7.43 -2.34 3.07
CA CYS A 85 -6.54 -3.16 2.27
C CYS A 85 -7.36 -3.99 1.29
N TRP A 86 -7.02 -3.90 0.01
CA TRP A 86 -7.52 -4.81 -1.00
C TRP A 86 -6.42 -5.81 -1.37
N ILE A 87 -6.80 -7.06 -1.60
CA ILE A 87 -5.90 -8.12 -2.03
C ILE A 87 -6.54 -8.81 -3.22
N GLY A 88 -5.86 -8.83 -4.36
CA GLY A 88 -6.22 -9.64 -5.52
C GLY A 88 -5.25 -10.79 -5.70
N PHE A 89 -5.76 -12.00 -5.93
CA PHE A 89 -4.96 -13.19 -6.17
C PHE A 89 -4.96 -13.55 -7.65
N PHE A 90 -3.78 -13.78 -8.20
CA PHE A 90 -3.55 -14.02 -9.62
C PHE A 90 -2.68 -15.25 -9.81
N ARG A 91 -2.84 -15.90 -10.96
CA ARG A 91 -1.92 -16.97 -11.38
C ARG A 91 -0.70 -16.34 -12.06
N GLY A 92 0.49 -16.84 -11.75
CA GLY A 92 1.73 -16.41 -12.38
C GLY A 92 2.97 -16.99 -11.70
N TRP A 93 4.07 -17.08 -12.43
CA TRP A 93 5.35 -17.64 -11.96
C TRP A 93 6.55 -16.85 -12.48
N GLY A 94 7.66 -16.91 -11.75
CA GLY A 94 8.95 -16.38 -12.19
C GLY A 94 8.88 -14.93 -12.69
N SER A 95 9.03 -14.73 -14.01
CA SER A 95 9.00 -13.41 -14.65
C SER A 95 7.66 -12.68 -14.51
N ASP A 96 6.55 -13.39 -14.32
CA ASP A 96 5.22 -12.79 -14.17
C ASP A 96 5.13 -11.90 -12.93
N THR A 97 5.71 -12.35 -11.82
CA THR A 97 5.64 -11.62 -10.54
C THR A 97 6.52 -10.38 -10.59
N GLN A 98 7.65 -10.43 -11.32
CA GLN A 98 8.46 -9.27 -11.62
C GLN A 98 7.72 -8.28 -12.53
N ARG A 99 7.00 -8.77 -13.56
CA ARG A 99 6.13 -7.94 -14.42
C ARG A 99 5.02 -7.28 -13.61
N ALA A 100 4.36 -8.03 -12.73
CA ALA A 100 3.33 -7.53 -11.84
C ALA A 100 3.89 -6.43 -10.93
N LYS A 101 5.12 -6.58 -10.43
CA LYS A 101 5.75 -5.54 -9.61
C LYS A 101 6.10 -4.29 -10.42
N LYS A 102 6.47 -4.43 -11.69
CA LYS A 102 6.64 -3.27 -12.60
C LYS A 102 5.31 -2.54 -12.83
N VAL A 103 4.20 -3.27 -13.01
CA VAL A 103 2.85 -2.67 -13.10
C VAL A 103 2.49 -1.93 -11.81
N ALA A 104 2.76 -2.53 -10.65
CA ALA A 104 2.54 -1.91 -9.36
C ALA A 104 3.32 -0.58 -9.23
N VAL A 105 4.61 -0.59 -9.58
CA VAL A 105 5.46 0.61 -9.54
C VAL A 105 4.99 1.68 -10.53
N ASP A 106 4.60 1.30 -11.74
CA ASP A 106 4.03 2.23 -12.73
C ASP A 106 2.77 2.92 -12.16
N LEU A 107 1.86 2.18 -11.54
CA LEU A 107 0.67 2.75 -10.91
C LEU A 107 0.98 3.68 -9.73
N GLU A 108 2.03 3.40 -8.97
CA GLU A 108 2.50 4.29 -7.90
C GLU A 108 3.04 5.63 -8.44
N GLU A 109 3.49 5.68 -9.68
CA GLU A 109 4.23 6.81 -10.25
C GLU A 109 3.49 7.53 -11.39
N CYS A 110 2.53 6.88 -12.05
CA CYS A 110 1.88 7.41 -13.25
C CYS A 110 0.92 8.57 -12.97
N SER A 111 0.52 8.79 -11.71
CA SER A 111 -0.35 9.90 -11.34
C SER A 111 -0.03 10.47 -9.94
N PRO A 112 -0.43 11.72 -9.66
CA PRO A 112 -0.28 12.30 -8.32
C PRO A 112 -0.95 11.46 -7.21
N GLU A 113 -2.10 10.84 -7.49
CA GLU A 113 -2.80 9.98 -6.53
C GLU A 113 -2.12 8.62 -6.36
N GLY A 114 -1.47 8.10 -7.42
CA GLY A 114 -0.66 6.88 -7.34
C GLY A 114 0.41 6.96 -6.24
N ARG A 115 0.92 8.17 -6.00
CA ARG A 115 1.96 8.45 -5.01
C ARG A 115 1.53 8.25 -3.56
N ILE A 116 0.28 7.93 -3.28
CA ILE A 116 -0.19 7.56 -1.93
C ILE A 116 -0.41 6.05 -1.75
N LEU A 117 -0.35 5.27 -2.82
CA LEU A 117 -0.57 3.83 -2.80
C LEU A 117 0.64 3.10 -2.26
N ASP A 118 0.42 1.96 -1.62
CA ASP A 118 1.47 0.99 -1.33
C ASP A 118 1.02 -0.32 -1.98
N ILE A 119 1.64 -0.65 -3.12
CA ILE A 119 1.28 -1.82 -3.93
C ILE A 119 2.37 -2.88 -3.81
N ASP A 120 2.06 -3.93 -3.06
CA ASP A 120 2.93 -5.08 -2.85
C ASP A 120 2.54 -6.24 -3.75
N ILE A 121 3.56 -6.88 -4.35
CA ILE A 121 3.39 -8.16 -5.04
C ILE A 121 4.03 -9.23 -4.15
N ILE A 122 3.20 -10.12 -3.61
CA ILE A 122 3.60 -11.13 -2.64
C ILE A 122 3.60 -12.51 -3.29
N VAL A 123 4.71 -13.22 -3.14
CA VAL A 123 4.92 -14.60 -3.64
C VAL A 123 5.46 -15.43 -2.48
N CYS A 124 4.82 -16.56 -2.18
CA CYS A 124 5.22 -17.44 -1.08
C CYS A 124 5.45 -16.68 0.25
N GLY A 125 4.56 -15.73 0.58
CA GLY A 125 4.62 -14.89 1.79
C GLY A 125 5.64 -13.75 1.76
N LYS A 126 6.40 -13.57 0.68
CA LYS A 126 7.43 -12.51 0.56
C LYS A 126 7.06 -11.47 -0.49
N SER A 127 7.19 -10.19 -0.15
CA SER A 127 6.99 -9.10 -1.12
C SER A 127 8.23 -8.94 -2.00
N ILE A 128 8.02 -8.70 -3.30
CA ILE A 128 9.07 -8.29 -4.23
C ILE A 128 9.32 -6.79 -4.02
N SER A 129 10.55 -6.45 -3.65
CA SER A 129 10.95 -5.07 -3.42
C SER A 129 11.33 -4.35 -4.72
N ARG A 130 11.41 -3.02 -4.66
CA ARG A 130 11.90 -2.20 -5.79
C ARG A 130 13.38 -2.47 -6.08
N SER A 131 14.18 -2.68 -5.03
CA SER A 131 15.59 -3.02 -5.14
C SER A 131 15.84 -4.38 -5.81
N ASP A 132 14.97 -5.36 -5.60
CA ASP A 132 15.08 -6.67 -6.28
C ASP A 132 15.01 -6.55 -7.81
N LEU A 133 14.42 -5.46 -8.30
CA LEU A 133 14.28 -5.16 -9.73
C LEU A 133 15.18 -4.00 -10.19
N GLY A 134 16.08 -3.50 -9.35
CA GLY A 134 16.92 -2.35 -9.66
C GLY A 134 16.15 -1.04 -9.87
N LEU A 135 14.92 -0.93 -9.35
CA LEU A 135 14.07 0.25 -9.49
C LEU A 135 14.41 1.32 -8.43
N PRO A 136 14.26 2.61 -8.76
CA PRO A 136 14.57 3.68 -7.82
C PRO A 136 13.68 3.63 -6.58
N ALA A 137 14.20 4.14 -5.47
CA ALA A 137 13.42 4.27 -4.24
C ALA A 137 12.25 5.25 -4.41
N ARG A 138 11.20 5.07 -3.61
CA ARG A 138 10.05 5.97 -3.63
C ARG A 138 10.45 7.38 -3.21
N SER A 139 10.05 8.36 -4.00
CA SER A 139 10.21 9.77 -3.65
C SER A 139 9.11 10.26 -2.68
N CYS A 140 9.47 11.19 -1.82
CA CYS A 140 8.62 11.83 -0.83
C CYS A 140 7.50 12.62 -1.52
N ILE A 141 6.28 12.53 -0.99
CA ILE A 141 5.10 13.20 -1.55
C ILE A 141 5.15 14.74 -1.40
N LEU A 142 5.98 15.26 -0.51
CA LEU A 142 6.11 16.70 -0.25
C LEU A 142 7.31 17.33 -0.97
N CYS A 143 8.49 16.71 -0.93
CA CYS A 143 9.72 17.34 -1.41
C CYS A 143 10.46 16.56 -2.52
N GLY A 144 9.98 15.39 -2.94
CA GLY A 144 10.59 14.62 -4.02
C GLY A 144 11.90 13.88 -3.69
N ARG A 145 12.59 14.21 -2.59
CA ARG A 145 13.73 13.42 -2.05
C ARG A 145 13.30 11.99 -1.68
N THR A 146 14.23 11.10 -1.39
CA THR A 146 13.91 9.72 -0.99
C THR A 146 12.98 9.71 0.23
N ALA A 147 11.81 9.06 0.13
CA ALA A 147 10.84 9.01 1.21
C ALA A 147 11.41 8.37 2.49
N LYS A 148 12.29 7.37 2.34
CA LYS A 148 12.98 6.69 3.45
C LYS A 148 13.93 7.64 4.19
N GLU A 149 14.64 8.51 3.47
CA GLU A 149 15.52 9.52 4.07
C GLU A 149 14.69 10.57 4.80
N CYS A 150 13.63 11.09 4.17
CA CYS A 150 12.72 12.05 4.83
C CYS A 150 12.08 11.49 6.11
N ALA A 151 11.71 10.21 6.12
CA ALA A 151 11.15 9.56 7.30
C ALA A 151 12.20 9.41 8.42
N ARG A 152 13.44 9.05 8.07
CA ARG A 152 14.55 8.94 9.03
C ARG A 152 14.96 10.29 9.61
N GLU A 153 15.01 11.32 8.78
CA GLU A 153 15.35 12.70 9.17
C GLU A 153 14.18 13.43 9.83
N MET A 154 12.98 12.85 9.81
CA MET A 154 11.73 13.51 10.22
C MET A 154 11.57 14.88 9.55
N SER A 155 11.91 14.99 8.26
CA SER A 155 11.98 16.28 7.56
C SER A 155 10.63 17.00 7.42
N HIS A 156 9.52 16.33 7.70
CA HIS A 156 8.17 16.87 7.53
C HIS A 156 7.29 16.51 8.72
N ALA A 157 6.38 17.42 9.08
CA ALA A 157 5.37 17.13 10.08
C ALA A 157 4.37 16.09 9.55
N TYR A 158 3.92 15.19 10.42
CA TYR A 158 2.89 14.19 10.10
C TYR A 158 1.58 14.83 9.60
N SER A 159 1.24 16.02 10.12
CA SER A 159 0.07 16.79 9.68
C SER A 159 0.14 17.17 8.21
N ASP A 160 1.32 17.57 7.73
CA ASP A 160 1.53 18.05 6.36
C ASP A 160 1.47 16.89 5.37
N LEU A 161 2.13 15.77 5.72
CA LEU A 161 2.05 14.54 4.95
C LEU A 161 0.59 14.06 4.84
N ARG A 162 -0.15 14.08 5.96
CA ARG A 162 -1.55 13.65 5.98
C ARG A 162 -2.46 14.61 5.20
N ALA A 163 -2.21 15.91 5.25
CA ALA A 163 -2.93 16.91 4.46
C ALA A 163 -2.68 16.72 2.96
N ALA A 164 -1.44 16.44 2.55
CA ALA A 164 -1.10 16.12 1.18
C ALA A 164 -1.84 14.87 0.68
N VAL A 165 -1.85 13.77 1.45
CA VAL A 165 -2.62 12.56 1.10
C VAL A 165 -4.10 12.88 0.91
N LYS A 166 -4.72 13.60 1.85
CA LYS A 166 -6.14 13.99 1.73
C LYS A 166 -6.41 14.84 0.48
N LYS A 167 -5.51 15.75 0.13
CA LYS A 167 -5.64 16.59 -1.06
C LYS A 167 -5.61 15.77 -2.34
N LEU A 168 -4.72 14.78 -2.42
CA LEU A 168 -4.55 13.93 -3.60
C LEU A 168 -5.80 13.09 -3.91
N ILE A 169 -6.49 12.56 -2.90
CA ILE A 169 -7.67 11.73 -3.11
C ILE A 169 -9.01 12.45 -2.92
N LYS A 170 -9.01 13.78 -2.78
CA LYS A 170 -10.23 14.56 -2.49
C LYS A 170 -11.32 14.38 -3.55
N ASN A 171 -10.92 14.23 -4.81
CA ASN A 171 -11.81 14.18 -5.98
C ASN A 171 -11.74 12.85 -6.74
N ILE A 172 -11.19 11.80 -6.13
CA ILE A 172 -11.29 10.43 -6.65
C ILE A 172 -12.75 9.98 -6.64
#